data_AF-A0A161MPV7-F1
#
_entry.id   AF-A0A161MPV7-F1
#
_cell.length_a   1.000
_cell.length_b   1.000
_cell.length_c   1.000
_cell.angle_alpha   90.00
_cell.angle_beta   90.00
_cell.angle_gamma   90.00
#
_symmetry.space_group_name_H-M   'P 1'
#
loop_
_entity.id
_entity.type
_entity.pdbx_description
1 polymer ?
#
loop_
_entity_poly.entity_id
_entity_poly.type
_entity_poly.pdbx_seq_one_letter_code
_entity_poly.pdbx_strand_id
1 'polypeptide(L)'
;DITDPNINHRIDYDETALCLSVEQVVYPKTAKNKDDQWLYVVNQGQYRQGIRIEKCVTPTNPPQSCSFTEGFPIGYKTECRQKHIYRRLLALNEDGKTITDSFQLPSCCACIVVHDSALRSRVGSISKKESQTHQNNVTKIN
;
A
#
# COMPACT_ATOMS: atom_id res chain seq x y z
N ASP A 1 -38.43 -15.43 8.73
CA ASP A 1 -37.68 -14.22 9.10
C ASP A 1 -36.59 -14.55 10.08
N ILE A 2 -35.33 -14.50 9.64
CA ILE A 2 -34.15 -14.69 10.49
C ILE A 2 -33.55 -13.30 10.70
N THR A 3 -33.89 -12.66 11.81
CA THR A 3 -33.16 -11.50 12.34
C THR A 3 -32.17 -12.01 13.38
N ASP A 4 -30.95 -12.32 12.95
CA ASP A 4 -29.85 -12.64 13.87
C ASP A 4 -29.37 -11.32 14.55
N PRO A 5 -29.43 -11.21 15.88
CA PRO A 5 -29.03 -10.00 16.62
C PRO A 5 -27.51 -9.74 16.62
N ASN A 6 -26.68 -10.61 16.04
CA ASN A 6 -25.20 -10.45 16.00
C ASN A 6 -24.66 -9.49 14.92
N ILE A 7 -25.48 -8.64 14.33
CA ILE A 7 -25.04 -7.70 13.26
C ILE A 7 -24.56 -6.35 13.84
N ASN A 8 -24.72 -6.10 15.14
CA ASN A 8 -24.44 -4.80 15.77
C ASN A 8 -23.00 -4.57 16.26
N HIS A 9 -22.07 -5.51 16.07
CA HIS A 9 -20.67 -5.36 16.53
C HIS A 9 -19.72 -4.70 15.51
N ARG A 10 -20.22 -4.05 14.45
CA ARG A 10 -19.36 -3.49 13.38
C ARG A 10 -19.22 -1.98 13.37
N ILE A 11 -19.89 -1.27 14.27
CA ILE A 11 -19.81 0.19 14.37
C ILE A 11 -19.64 0.50 15.86
N ASP A 12 -18.39 0.46 16.33
CA ASP A 12 -18.06 1.06 17.61
C ASP A 12 -18.03 2.58 17.42
N TYR A 13 -18.84 3.30 18.20
CA TYR A 13 -18.99 4.75 18.09
C TYR A 13 -17.76 5.51 18.60
N ASP A 14 -16.82 4.83 19.25
CA ASP A 14 -15.58 5.42 19.78
C ASP A 14 -14.32 5.06 18.95
N GLU A 15 -14.48 4.37 17.81
CA GLU A 15 -13.36 4.05 16.92
C GLU A 15 -13.08 5.19 15.93
N THR A 16 -11.84 5.68 15.93
CA THR A 16 -11.37 6.65 14.92
C THR A 16 -10.36 6.01 13.98
N ALA A 17 -10.64 6.03 12.68
CA ALA A 17 -9.73 5.51 11.67
C ALA A 17 -8.47 6.40 11.55
N LEU A 18 -7.29 5.79 11.66
CA LEU A 18 -6.01 6.49 11.50
C LEU A 18 -5.76 6.96 10.05
N CYS A 19 -6.38 6.29 9.08
CA CYS A 19 -6.31 6.60 7.66
C CYS A 19 -7.72 6.78 7.09
N LEU A 20 -7.95 7.88 6.37
CA LEU A 20 -9.23 8.11 5.72
C LEU A 20 -9.36 7.24 4.46
N SER A 21 -10.49 6.57 4.33
CA SER A 21 -10.82 5.74 3.17
C SER A 21 -12.28 5.93 2.72
N VAL A 22 -12.56 5.55 1.48
CA VAL A 22 -13.90 5.57 0.88
C VAL A 22 -14.26 4.17 0.42
N GLU A 23 -15.40 3.67 0.91
CA GLU A 23 -16.03 2.46 0.40
C GLU A 23 -16.91 2.76 -0.81
N GLN A 24 -16.87 1.89 -1.82
CA GLN A 24 -17.78 1.95 -2.96
C GLN A 24 -17.97 0.58 -3.60
N VAL A 25 -19.09 0.38 -4.30
CA VAL A 25 -19.31 -0.79 -5.14
C VAL A 25 -18.90 -0.47 -6.57
N VAL A 26 -18.02 -1.28 -7.14
CA VAL A 26 -17.57 -1.17 -8.54
C VAL A 26 -18.01 -2.39 -9.36
N TYR A 27 -18.14 -2.19 -10.66
CA TYR A 27 -18.45 -3.24 -11.63
C TYR A 27 -17.36 -3.23 -12.71
N PRO A 28 -16.20 -3.89 -12.47
CA PRO A 28 -15.09 -3.88 -13.40
C PRO A 28 -15.51 -4.47 -14.74
N LYS A 29 -15.10 -3.83 -15.85
CA LYS A 29 -15.27 -4.35 -17.21
C LYS A 29 -14.01 -5.06 -17.70
N THR A 30 -12.86 -4.57 -17.26
CA THR A 30 -11.55 -5.15 -17.49
C THR A 30 -10.76 -5.09 -16.19
N ALA A 31 -9.92 -6.09 -15.95
CA ALA A 31 -9.04 -6.13 -14.79
C ALA A 31 -7.81 -6.98 -15.10
N LYS A 32 -6.71 -6.68 -14.41
CA LYS A 32 -5.48 -7.47 -14.47
C LYS A 32 -5.59 -8.63 -13.48
N ASN A 33 -5.41 -9.87 -13.95
CA ASN A 33 -5.40 -11.03 -13.08
C ASN A 33 -4.05 -11.14 -12.33
N LYS A 34 -3.93 -12.15 -11.46
CA LYS A 34 -2.69 -12.45 -10.70
C LYS A 34 -1.48 -12.79 -11.57
N ASP A 35 -1.70 -13.18 -12.82
CA ASP A 35 -0.67 -13.57 -13.81
C ASP A 35 -0.31 -12.38 -14.72
N ASP A 36 -0.71 -11.18 -14.33
CA ASP A 36 -0.47 -9.93 -15.05
C ASP A 36 -1.13 -9.81 -16.44
N GLN A 37 -2.17 -10.61 -16.70
CA GLN A 37 -2.94 -10.59 -17.94
C GLN A 37 -4.21 -9.73 -17.80
N TRP A 38 -4.49 -8.90 -18.80
CA TRP A 38 -5.73 -8.13 -18.88
C TRP A 38 -6.85 -9.01 -19.43
N LEU A 39 -7.90 -9.22 -18.63
CA LEU A 39 -9.08 -10.00 -19.03
C LEU A 39 -10.35 -9.15 -18.95
N TYR A 40 -11.33 -9.52 -19.76
CA TYR A 40 -12.67 -8.90 -19.73
C TYR A 40 -13.52 -9.58 -18.67
N VAL A 41 -13.96 -8.81 -17.66
CA VAL A 41 -14.85 -9.30 -16.60
C VAL A 41 -16.28 -9.33 -17.11
N VAL A 42 -16.92 -10.49 -17.01
CA VAL A 42 -18.26 -10.73 -17.56
C VAL A 42 -19.32 -9.98 -16.75
N ASN A 43 -20.06 -9.09 -17.41
CA ASN A 43 -21.24 -8.42 -16.87
C ASN A 43 -22.32 -8.40 -17.96
N GLN A 44 -23.44 -9.10 -17.77
CA GLN A 44 -24.49 -9.27 -18.79
C GLN A 44 -25.86 -8.81 -18.28
N GLY A 45 -26.40 -7.74 -18.88
CA GLY A 45 -27.71 -7.20 -18.52
C GLY A 45 -27.80 -6.84 -17.03
N GLN A 46 -28.69 -7.54 -16.33
CA GLN A 46 -28.91 -7.44 -14.88
C GLN A 46 -27.93 -8.28 -14.04
N TYR A 47 -27.23 -9.24 -14.65
CA TYR A 47 -26.23 -10.08 -13.99
C TYR A 47 -24.87 -9.40 -14.05
N ARG A 48 -24.54 -8.63 -13.01
CA ARG A 48 -23.28 -7.88 -12.90
C ARG A 48 -22.51 -8.31 -11.65
N GLN A 49 -21.20 -8.41 -11.77
CA GLN A 49 -20.31 -8.75 -10.69
C GLN A 49 -19.91 -7.47 -9.93
N GLY A 50 -20.77 -7.07 -8.99
CA GLY A 50 -20.49 -5.93 -8.11
C GLY A 50 -19.50 -6.32 -7.01
N ILE A 51 -18.42 -5.55 -6.87
CA ILE A 51 -17.44 -5.74 -5.81
C ILE A 51 -17.39 -4.49 -4.92
N ARG A 52 -17.57 -4.67 -3.62
CA ARG A 52 -17.27 -3.64 -2.62
C ARG A 52 -15.75 -3.50 -2.49
N ILE A 53 -15.25 -2.30 -2.76
CA ILE A 53 -13.85 -1.91 -2.60
C ILE A 53 -13.73 -0.78 -1.59
N GLU A 54 -12.55 -0.64 -1.01
CA GLU A 54 -12.21 0.45 -0.10
C GLU A 54 -10.89 1.08 -0.56
N LYS A 55 -10.91 2.38 -0.83
CA LYS A 55 -9.75 3.15 -1.32
C LYS A 55 -9.31 4.18 -0.31
N CYS A 56 -8.00 4.36 -0.12
CA CYS A 56 -7.46 5.54 0.57
C CYS A 56 -7.97 6.82 -0.12
N VAL A 57 -8.35 7.84 0.66
CA VAL A 57 -8.86 9.12 0.12
C VAL A 57 -7.77 9.91 -0.61
N THR A 58 -6.56 9.90 -0.07
CA THR A 58 -5.41 10.61 -0.64
C THR A 58 -4.52 9.66 -1.45
N PRO A 59 -3.96 10.14 -2.57
CA PRO A 59 -2.96 9.38 -3.33
C PRO A 59 -1.75 9.11 -2.45
N THR A 60 -1.20 7.89 -2.53
CA THR A 60 -0.05 7.45 -1.70
C THR A 60 1.29 8.08 -2.10
N ASN A 61 1.31 9.15 -2.91
CA ASN A 61 2.53 9.76 -3.45
C ASN A 61 2.46 11.31 -3.47
N PRO A 62 3.11 12.01 -2.51
CA PRO A 62 3.78 11.43 -1.34
C PRO A 62 2.76 10.77 -0.38
N PRO A 63 3.14 9.72 0.36
CA PRO A 63 2.23 9.04 1.26
C PRO A 63 1.76 9.96 2.38
N GLN A 64 0.45 9.97 2.65
CA GLN A 64 -0.12 10.70 3.78
C GLN A 64 0.30 10.02 5.09
N SER A 65 0.73 10.80 6.08
CA SER A 65 0.90 10.27 7.44
C SER A 65 -0.43 9.89 8.06
N CYS A 66 -0.40 8.92 8.97
CA CYS A 66 -1.58 8.58 9.74
C CYS A 66 -1.99 9.75 10.65
N SER A 67 -3.26 9.77 11.06
CA SER A 67 -3.73 10.67 12.11
C SER A 67 -3.18 10.24 13.47
N PHE A 68 -3.19 11.15 14.46
CA PHE A 68 -2.73 10.89 15.83
C PHE A 68 -1.29 10.35 15.94
N THR A 69 -0.36 11.00 15.23
CA THR A 69 1.06 10.60 15.20
C THR A 69 1.93 11.25 16.28
N GLU A 70 1.35 12.12 17.10
CA GLU A 70 2.02 12.73 18.24
C GLU A 70 2.46 11.61 19.20
N GLY A 71 3.78 11.51 19.45
CA GLY A 71 4.34 10.48 20.34
C GLY A 71 4.99 9.27 19.63
N PHE A 72 5.05 9.24 18.30
CA PHE A 72 5.85 8.22 17.62
C PHE A 72 7.35 8.34 17.95
N PRO A 73 8.07 7.23 18.20
CA PRO A 73 9.50 7.27 18.51
C PRO A 73 10.32 7.95 17.42
N ILE A 74 11.35 8.71 17.83
CA ILE A 74 12.29 9.35 16.92
C ILE A 74 12.93 8.30 16.00
N GLY A 75 13.02 8.60 14.70
CA GLY A 75 13.54 7.67 13.70
C GLY A 75 12.48 6.78 13.04
N TYR A 76 11.21 6.98 13.38
CA TYR A 76 10.06 6.36 12.73
C TYR A 76 9.06 7.41 12.28
N LYS A 77 8.38 7.12 11.18
CA LYS A 77 7.23 7.88 10.67
C LYS A 77 6.12 6.91 10.31
N THR A 78 4.90 7.42 10.15
CA THR A 78 3.77 6.61 9.70
C THR A 78 3.33 6.99 8.30
N GLU A 79 2.73 6.03 7.61
CA GLU A 79 2.22 6.19 6.25
C GLU A 79 0.89 5.42 6.11
N CYS A 80 -0.12 6.05 5.52
CA CYS A 80 -1.32 5.39 5.05
C CYS A 80 -1.03 4.71 3.71
N ARG A 81 -1.25 3.39 3.64
CA ARG A 81 -0.94 2.59 2.45
C ARG A 81 -2.14 1.76 2.01
N GLN A 82 -2.48 1.89 0.73
CA GLN A 82 -3.51 1.07 0.10
C GLN A 82 -3.11 -0.41 0.14
N LYS A 83 -3.96 -1.24 0.72
CA LYS A 83 -3.87 -2.70 0.62
C LYS A 83 -4.81 -3.20 -0.46
N HIS A 84 -4.43 -4.35 -1.02
CA HIS A 84 -5.18 -5.00 -2.07
C HIS A 84 -5.44 -6.45 -1.71
N ILE A 85 -6.55 -6.98 -2.21
CA ILE A 85 -6.94 -8.38 -2.06
C ILE A 85 -7.26 -8.96 -3.44
N TYR A 86 -7.05 -10.25 -3.60
CA TYR A 86 -7.53 -10.96 -4.78
C TYR A 86 -8.98 -11.39 -4.61
N ARG A 87 -9.83 -11.07 -5.59
CA ARG A 87 -11.21 -11.54 -5.67
C ARG A 87 -11.39 -12.37 -6.93
N ARG A 88 -12.12 -13.49 -6.80
CA ARG A 88 -12.45 -14.35 -7.93
C ARG A 88 -13.62 -13.77 -8.71
N LEU A 89 -13.45 -13.57 -10.01
CA LEU A 89 -14.48 -13.07 -10.92
C LEU A 89 -14.55 -13.97 -12.17
N LEU A 90 -15.72 -14.02 -12.80
CA LEU A 90 -15.89 -14.60 -14.11
C LEU A 90 -15.37 -13.64 -15.18
N ALA A 91 -14.51 -14.12 -16.06
CA ALA A 91 -13.89 -13.35 -17.13
C ALA A 91 -13.87 -14.16 -18.44
N LEU A 92 -13.56 -13.49 -19.54
CA LEU A 92 -13.32 -14.13 -20.84
C LEU A 92 -11.80 -14.30 -21.04
N ASN A 93 -11.38 -15.49 -21.44
CA ASN A 93 -10.01 -15.75 -21.89
C ASN A 93 -9.82 -15.30 -23.35
N GLU A 94 -8.61 -15.49 -23.89
CA GLU A 94 -8.26 -15.12 -25.26
C GLU A 94 -9.11 -15.83 -26.32
N ASP A 95 -9.59 -17.04 -26.03
CA ASP A 95 -10.50 -17.81 -26.91
C ASP A 95 -11.97 -17.37 -26.81
N GLY A 96 -12.28 -16.34 -26.00
CA GLY A 96 -13.65 -15.91 -25.73
C GLY A 96 -14.46 -16.87 -24.83
N LYS A 97 -13.80 -17.84 -24.17
CA LYS A 97 -14.43 -18.75 -23.21
C LYS A 97 -14.47 -18.13 -21.81
N THR A 98 -15.54 -18.43 -21.08
CA THR A 98 -15.69 -17.98 -19.70
C THR A 98 -14.80 -18.80 -18.77
N ILE A 99 -13.96 -18.11 -18.01
CA ILE A 99 -13.08 -18.67 -16.98
C ILE A 99 -13.29 -17.94 -15.64
N THR A 100 -13.00 -18.59 -14.52
CA THR A 100 -12.94 -17.91 -13.22
C THR A 100 -11.50 -17.63 -12.87
N ASP A 101 -11.16 -16.37 -12.62
CA ASP A 101 -9.80 -15.96 -12.28
C ASP A 101 -9.78 -14.93 -11.15
N SER A 102 -8.59 -14.64 -10.62
CA SER A 102 -8.35 -13.79 -9.46
C SER A 102 -7.81 -12.44 -9.85
N PHE A 103 -8.53 -11.38 -9.46
CA PHE A 103 -8.22 -10.00 -9.81
C PHE A 103 -7.85 -9.21 -8.56
N GLN A 104 -6.80 -8.40 -8.66
CA GLN A 104 -6.33 -7.57 -7.56
C GLN A 104 -7.24 -6.32 -7.43
N LEU A 105 -7.82 -6.13 -6.25
CA LEU A 105 -8.75 -5.02 -5.98
C LEU A 105 -8.39 -4.30 -4.67
N PRO A 106 -8.61 -2.97 -4.58
CA PRO A 106 -8.42 -2.21 -3.34
C PRO A 106 -9.29 -2.76 -2.21
N SER A 107 -8.69 -3.05 -1.06
CA SER A 107 -9.37 -3.71 0.07
C SER A 107 -9.52 -2.86 1.31
N CYS A 108 -8.50 -2.07 1.69
CA CYS A 108 -8.52 -1.15 2.82
C CYS A 108 -7.35 -0.17 2.79
N CYS A 109 -7.44 0.93 3.55
CA CYS A 109 -6.33 1.84 3.78
C CYS A 109 -5.67 1.58 5.15
N ALA A 110 -4.46 1.02 5.17
CA ALA A 110 -3.80 0.64 6.41
C ALA A 110 -2.78 1.69 6.85
N CYS A 111 -2.81 2.06 8.13
CA CYS A 111 -1.72 2.80 8.76
C CYS A 111 -0.54 1.85 9.00
N ILE A 112 0.65 2.22 8.53
CA ILE A 112 1.88 1.46 8.76
C ILE A 112 2.97 2.35 9.34
N VAL A 113 3.94 1.73 10.02
CA VAL A 113 5.13 2.40 10.55
C VAL A 113 6.31 2.10 9.62
N VAL A 114 7.10 3.11 9.29
CA VAL A 114 8.33 2.99 8.49
C VAL A 114 9.47 3.76 9.15
N HIS A 115 10.71 3.38 8.85
CA HIS A 115 11.87 4.12 9.34
C HIS A 115 12.03 5.46 8.63
N ASP A 116 12.37 6.49 9.38
CA ASP A 116 12.77 7.77 8.83
C ASP A 116 14.26 7.74 8.43
N SER A 117 14.52 7.57 7.13
CA SER A 117 15.87 7.53 6.57
C SER A 117 16.61 8.87 6.70
N ALA A 118 15.90 9.99 6.79
CA ALA A 118 16.52 11.32 6.92
C ALA A 118 17.28 11.48 8.26
N LEU A 119 16.80 10.81 9.31
CA LEU A 119 17.44 10.79 10.63
C LEU A 119 18.63 9.83 10.71
N ARG A 120 18.67 8.78 9.88
CA ARG A 120 19.82 7.85 9.82
C ARG A 120 21.06 8.49 9.20
N SER A 121 20.89 9.40 8.23
CA SER A 121 22.02 10.07 7.57
C SER A 121 22.81 11.01 8.48
N ARG A 122 22.33 11.34 9.68
CA ARG A 122 23.01 12.24 10.62
C ARG A 122 23.82 11.54 11.72
N VAL A 123 23.69 10.21 11.88
CA VAL A 123 24.30 9.46 13.00
C VAL A 123 25.64 8.79 12.59
N GLY A 124 26.20 9.10 11.42
CA GLY A 124 27.39 8.41 10.89
C GLY A 124 28.37 9.30 10.12
N SER A 125 28.92 10.32 10.76
CA SER A 125 30.12 11.03 10.25
C SER A 125 30.98 11.58 11.38
N ILE A 126 31.58 10.68 12.16
CA ILE A 126 32.82 10.99 12.89
C ILE A 126 33.96 10.84 11.87
N SER A 127 34.45 11.96 11.35
CA SER A 127 35.67 12.00 10.52
C SER A 127 36.85 11.42 11.29
N LYS A 128 37.39 10.29 10.84
CA LYS A 128 38.75 9.89 11.18
C LYS A 128 39.72 10.94 10.62
N LYS A 129 40.32 11.75 11.49
CA LYS A 129 41.49 12.57 11.17
C LYS A 129 42.71 11.64 11.18
N GLU A 130 43.24 11.31 10.00
CA GLU A 130 44.55 10.67 9.88
C GLU A 130 45.62 11.76 9.90
N SER A 131 46.50 11.70 10.90
CA SER A 131 47.69 12.54 11.04
C SER A 131 48.72 12.13 9.99
N GLN A 132 48.99 12.98 9.00
CA GLN A 132 50.17 12.83 8.14
C GLN A 132 51.35 13.56 8.78
N THR A 133 52.27 12.77 9.35
CA THR A 133 53.58 13.24 9.80
C THR A 133 54.49 13.42 8.59
N HIS A 134 55.13 14.58 8.51
CA HIS A 134 56.14 14.95 7.53
C HIS A 134 57.28 13.94 7.42
N GLN A 135 57.69 13.61 6.19
CA GLN A 135 59.10 13.38 5.89
C GLN A 135 59.44 13.74 4.43
N ASN A 136 60.16 14.85 4.29
CA ASN A 136 60.84 15.24 3.05
C ASN A 136 62.10 14.38 2.89
N ASN A 137 62.40 13.87 1.69
CA ASN A 137 63.52 14.36 0.85
C ASN A 137 63.99 13.39 -0.26
N VAL A 138 64.17 13.99 -1.44
CA VAL A 138 65.29 13.88 -2.41
C VAL A 138 65.37 12.69 -3.40
N THR A 139 64.99 13.02 -4.64
CA THR A 139 65.72 12.91 -5.93
C THR A 139 66.75 11.79 -6.18
N LYS A 140 66.53 10.99 -7.25
CA LYS A 140 67.37 10.84 -8.48
C LYS A 140 66.84 9.68 -9.35
N ILE A 141 66.55 9.91 -10.64
CA ILE A 141 67.33 9.45 -11.83
C ILE A 141 67.70 7.96 -11.68
N ASN A 142 67.14 7.02 -12.44
CA ASN A 142 67.08 6.90 -13.91
C ASN A 142 65.90 5.99 -14.28
#